data_AF-A0A2V9HAM9-F1
#
_entry.id   AF-A0A2V9HAM9-F1
#
_cell.length_a   1.000
_cell.length_b   1.000
_cell.length_c   1.000
_cell.angle_alpha   90.00
_cell.angle_beta   90.00
_cell.angle_gamma   90.00
#
_symmetry.space_group_name_H-M   'P 1'
#
loop_
_entity.id
_entity.type
_entity.pdbx_description
1 polymer ?
#
loop_
_entity_poly.entity_id
_entity_poly.type
_entity_poly.pdbx_seq_one_letter_code
_entity_poly.pdbx_strand_id
1 'polypeptide(L)' 'MVRGIKFVGIPVHNQDVSLNFYTEALGLKIVTDQPFTDAQRWIELLIPGA' A
#
# COMPACT_ATOMS: atom_id res chain seq x y z
N MET A 1 -15.55 17.72 -7.85
CA MET A 1 -14.34 18.55 -7.70
C MET A 1 -13.22 17.68 -7.13
N VAL A 2 -12.11 17.54 -7.84
CA VAL A 2 -10.92 16.81 -7.37
C VAL A 2 -10.20 17.68 -6.36
N ARG A 3 -9.91 17.16 -5.16
CA ARG A 3 -9.25 17.92 -4.07
C ARG A 3 -7.75 17.66 -3.96
N GLY A 4 -7.26 16.60 -4.59
CA GLY A 4 -5.86 16.19 -4.54
C GLY A 4 -5.68 14.76 -4.98
N ILE A 5 -4.44 14.29 -4.90
CA ILE A 5 -4.08 12.90 -5.17
C ILE A 5 -4.43 12.08 -3.93
N LYS A 6 -5.35 11.13 -4.08
CA LYS A 6 -5.76 10.24 -3.00
C LYS A 6 -4.83 9.04 -2.84
N PHE A 7 -4.33 8.51 -3.96
CA PHE A 7 -3.47 7.32 -4.01
C PHE A 7 -2.34 7.51 -5.00
N VAL A 8 -1.16 6.97 -4.67
CA VAL A 8 -0.03 6.81 -5.58
C VAL A 8 0.29 5.33 -5.64
N GLY A 9 0.15 4.73 -6.82
CA GLY A 9 0.48 3.32 -7.05
C GLY A 9 1.98 3.12 -7.21
N ILE A 10 2.52 2.12 -6.52
CA ILE A 10 3.93 1.72 -6.63
C ILE A 10 3.96 0.29 -7.20
N PRO A 11 4.41 0.09 -8.45
CA PRO A 11 4.53 -1.24 -9.01
C PRO A 11 5.68 -1.98 -8.33
N VAL A 12 5.40 -3.20 -7.88
CA VAL A 12 6.36 -4.08 -7.21
C VAL A 12 6.33 -5.46 -7.83
N HIS A 13 7.45 -6.16 -7.80
CA HIS A 13 7.56 -7.52 -8.33
C HIS A 13 6.95 -8.56 -7.37
N ASN A 14 7.07 -8.35 -6.06
CA ASN A 14 6.53 -9.23 -5.03
C ASN A 14 5.91 -8.38 -3.90
N GLN A 15 4.60 -8.53 -3.70
CA GLN A 15 3.85 -7.73 -2.73
C GLN A 15 4.21 -8.07 -1.27
N ASP A 16 4.51 -9.32 -0.94
CA ASP A 16 4.84 -9.72 0.44
C ASP A 16 6.18 -9.15 0.91
N VAL A 17 7.21 -9.24 0.05
CA VAL A 17 8.53 -8.66 0.33
C VAL A 17 8.44 -7.14 0.48
N SER A 18 7.65 -6.51 -0.39
CA SER A 18 7.46 -5.06 -0.37
C SER A 18 6.69 -4.63 0.87
N LEU A 19 5.63 -5.35 1.25
CA LEU A 19 4.85 -5.08 2.45
C LEU A 19 5.74 -5.07 3.69
N ASN A 20 6.57 -6.10 3.87
CA ASN A 20 7.51 -6.19 4.98
C ASN A 20 8.53 -5.03 4.98
N PHE A 21 9.04 -4.63 3.82
CA PHE A 21 9.92 -3.47 3.73
C PHE A 21 9.22 -2.18 4.18
N TYR A 22 8.01 -1.91 3.67
CA TYR A 22 7.31 -0.67 4.00
C TYR A 22 6.85 -0.64 5.47
N THR A 23 6.45 -1.77 6.06
CA THR A 23 6.01 -1.81 7.47
C THR A 23 7.18 -1.82 8.44
N GLU A 24 8.19 -2.66 8.22
CA GLU A 24 9.25 -2.89 9.20
C GLU A 24 10.42 -1.92 9.04
N ALA A 25 10.86 -1.64 7.81
CA ALA A 25 12.00 -0.75 7.58
C ALA A 25 11.58 0.72 7.59
N LEU A 26 10.39 1.04 7.07
CA LEU A 26 9.92 2.42 6.93
C LEU A 26 8.83 2.81 7.94
N GLY A 27 8.24 1.86 8.66
CA GLY A 27 7.26 2.14 9.70
C GLY A 27 5.87 2.56 9.18
N LEU A 28 5.58 2.35 7.89
CA LEU A 28 4.25 2.62 7.34
C LEU A 28 3.22 1.66 7.96
N LYS A 29 1.96 2.09 7.97
CA LYS A 29 0.87 1.33 8.57
C LYS A 29 -0.06 0.76 7.52
N ILE A 30 -0.40 -0.51 7.67
CA ILE A 30 -1.39 -1.17 6.81
C ILE A 30 -2.76 -0.58 7.12
N VAL A 31 -3.41 -0.03 6.09
CA VAL A 31 -4.80 0.43 6.16
C VAL A 31 -5.74 -0.59 5.54
N THR A 32 -5.30 -1.23 4.46
CA THR A 32 -6.06 -2.27 3.78
C THR A 32 -5.11 -3.30 3.21
N ASP A 33 -5.50 -4.55 3.33
CA ASP A 33 -4.81 -5.68 2.74
C ASP A 33 -5.85 -6.77 2.44
N GLN A 34 -6.29 -6.84 1.19
CA GLN A 34 -7.38 -7.74 0.79
C GLN A 34 -7.26 -8.19 -0.68
N PRO A 35 -7.86 -9.33 -1.04
CA PRO A 35 -8.08 -9.67 -2.44
C PRO A 35 -8.90 -8.57 -3.13
N PHE A 36 -8.53 -8.25 -4.37
CA PHE A 36 -9.26 -7.28 -5.20
C PHE A 36 -9.94 -7.96 -6.38
N THR A 37 -9.22 -8.88 -7.02
CA THR A 37 -9.71 -9.82 -8.02
C THR A 37 -9.08 -11.18 -7.76
N ASP A 38 -9.42 -12.19 -8.56
CA ASP A 38 -8.81 -13.52 -8.45
C ASP A 38 -7.28 -13.51 -8.68
N ALA A 39 -6.76 -12.50 -9.37
CA ALA A 39 -5.35 -12.36 -9.70
C ALA A 39 -4.66 -11.17 -9.02
N GLN A 40 -5.40 -10.31 -8.32
CA GLN A 40 -4.88 -9.06 -7.77
C GLN A 40 -5.19 -8.92 -6.30
N ARG A 41 -4.22 -8.39 -5.55
CA ARG A 41 -4.34 -8.02 -4.14
C ARG A 41 -4.18 -6.51 -4.01
N TRP A 42 -5.07 -5.89 -3.25
CA TRP A 42 -5.08 -4.46 -2.98
C TRP A 42 -4.50 -4.20 -1.59
N ILE A 43 -3.41 -3.45 -1.56
CA ILE A 43 -2.72 -3.06 -0.34
C ILE A 43 -2.62 -1.54 -0.29
N GLU A 44 -3.13 -0.95 0.78
CA GLU A 44 -2.99 0.47 1.07
C GLU A 44 -2.14 0.66 2.32
N LEU A 45 -1.16 1.54 2.23
CA LEU A 45 -0.29 1.92 3.33
C LEU A 45 -0.45 3.40 3.66
N LEU A 46 -0.45 3.71 4.95
CA LEU A 46 -0.46 5.06 5.49
C LEU A 46 0.93 5.42 5.99
N ILE A 47 1.33 6.67 5.71
CA ILE A 47 2.49 7.30 6.34
C ILE A 47 2.02 7.95 7.65
N PRO A 48 2.50 7.51 8.82
CA PRO A 48 2.09 8.11 10.08
C PRO A 48 2.39 9.61 10.13
N GLY A 49 1.39 10.42 10.46
CA GLY A 49 1.54 11.88 10.61
C GLY A 49 1.42 12.70 9.32
N ALA A 50 1.11 12.07 8.19
CA ALA A 50 0.78 12.75 6.93
C ALA A 50 -0.67 13.26 6.88
#